data_AF-A0A2I8VKI1-F1
#
_entry.id   AF-A0A2I8VKI1-F1
#
_cell.length_a   1.000
_cell.length_b   1.000
_cell.length_c   1.000
_cell.angle_alpha   90.00
_cell.angle_beta   90.00
_cell.angle_gamma   90.00
#
_symmetry.space_group_name_H-M   'P 1'
#
loop_
_entity.id
_entity.type
_entity.pdbx_description
1 polymer ?
#
loop_
_entity_poly.entity_id
_entity_poly.type
_entity_poly.pdbx_seq_one_letter_code
_entity_poly.pdbx_strand_id
1 'polypeptide(L)' 'MGMLADTKISEKNLTTIPKPVRNFLDVGEGDRVEWHVEDGHVIVRKVVPSADD' A
#
# COMPACT_ATOMS: atom_id res chain seq x y z
N MET A 1 7.39 -8.81 13.46
CA MET A 1 6.23 -8.67 12.54
C MET A 1 6.53 -9.55 11.33
N GLY A 2 5.57 -10.36 10.89
CA GLY A 2 5.77 -11.38 9.85
C GLY A 2 5.17 -10.97 8.51
N MET A 3 5.25 -11.88 7.54
CA MET A 3 4.62 -11.74 6.21
C MET A 3 3.11 -11.50 6.34
N LEU A 4 2.59 -10.47 5.64
CA LEU A 4 1.16 -10.13 5.67
C LEU A 4 0.34 -10.85 4.59
N ALA A 5 0.92 -11.06 3.41
CA ALA A 5 0.31 -11.76 2.29
C ALA A 5 1.35 -12.04 1.19
N ASP A 6 1.05 -13.02 0.32
CA ASP A 6 1.66 -13.20 -0.99
C ASP A 6 0.60 -12.83 -2.04
N THR A 7 0.96 -12.03 -3.04
CA THR A 7 0.05 -11.70 -4.15
C THR A 7 0.75 -11.80 -5.48
N LYS A 8 0.14 -12.57 -6.39
CA LYS A 8 0.57 -12.61 -7.78
C LYS A 8 0.27 -11.29 -8.50
N ILE A 9 1.25 -10.79 -9.25
CA ILE A 9 1.09 -9.66 -10.15
C ILE A 9 0.20 -10.08 -11.32
N SER A 10 -0.84 -9.29 -11.59
CA SER A 10 -1.72 -9.50 -12.75
C SER A 10 -1.04 -9.07 -14.06
N GLU A 11 -1.63 -9.42 -15.20
CA GLU A 11 -1.10 -9.10 -16.54
C GLU A 11 -0.88 -7.60 -16.78
N LYS A 12 -1.57 -6.73 -16.04
CA LYS A 12 -1.44 -5.27 -16.14
C LYS A 12 -0.45 -4.68 -15.14
N ASN A 13 0.41 -5.50 -14.54
CA ASN A 13 1.36 -5.10 -13.50
C ASN A 13 0.68 -4.52 -12.25
N LEU A 14 -0.56 -4.94 -11.98
CA LEU A 14 -1.31 -4.53 -10.79
C LEU A 14 -1.32 -5.68 -9.78
N THR A 15 -1.24 -5.32 -8.51
CA THR A 15 -1.58 -6.20 -7.39
C THR A 15 -2.71 -5.58 -6.58
N THR A 16 -3.52 -6.43 -5.97
CA THR A 16 -4.51 -5.99 -4.99
C THR A 16 -3.79 -5.69 -3.69
N ILE A 17 -4.04 -4.53 -3.06
CA ILE A 17 -3.61 -4.30 -1.67
C ILE A 17 -4.36 -5.31 -0.79
N PRO A 18 -3.69 -6.30 -0.17
CA PRO A 18 -4.37 -7.37 0.55
C PRO A 18 -5.17 -6.85 1.74
N LYS A 19 -6.26 -7.54 2.12
CA LYS A 19 -7.13 -7.10 3.24
C LYS A 19 -6.35 -6.81 4.55
N PRO A 20 -5.38 -7.64 4.98
CA PRO A 20 -4.59 -7.33 6.18
C PRO A 20 -3.81 -6.02 6.06
N VAL A 21 -3.26 -5.72 4.88
CA VAL A 21 -2.51 -4.48 4.61
C VAL A 21 -3.46 -3.28 4.60
N ARG A 22 -4.64 -3.40 3.97
CA ARG A 22 -5.65 -2.33 3.98
C ARG A 22 -6.12 -2.00 5.39
N ASN A 23 -6.41 -3.01 6.20
CA ASN A 23 -6.81 -2.84 7.59
C ASN A 23 -5.69 -2.20 8.42
N PHE A 24 -4.43 -2.59 8.19
CA PHE A 24 -3.29 -2.04 8.92
C PHE A 24 -3.02 -0.58 8.57
N LEU A 25 -3.10 -0.22 7.28
CA LEU A 25 -2.91 1.15 6.81
C LEU A 25 -4.18 2.02 6.94
N ASP A 26 -5.31 1.42 7.32
CA ASP A 26 -6.65 2.03 7.30
C ASP A 26 -6.95 2.72 5.95
N VAL A 27 -6.76 1.99 4.85
CA VAL A 27 -7.03 2.51 3.49
C VAL A 27 -8.28 1.89 2.87
N GLY A 28 -9.09 2.74 2.26
CA GLY A 28 -10.33 2.38 1.56
C GLY A 28 -10.36 2.82 0.10
N GLU A 29 -11.53 2.73 -0.51
CA GLU A 29 -11.80 3.30 -1.83
C GLU A 29 -11.64 4.83 -1.78
N GLY A 30 -10.98 5.41 -2.79
CA GLY A 30 -10.73 6.85 -2.87
C GLY A 30 -9.47 7.33 -2.14
N ASP A 31 -8.96 6.56 -1.19
CA ASP A 31 -7.68 6.86 -0.53
C ASP A 31 -6.50 6.69 -1.50
N ARG A 32 -5.44 7.46 -1.26
CA ARG A 32 -4.18 7.36 -1.98
C ARG A 32 -3.13 6.67 -1.13
N VAL A 33 -2.26 5.92 -1.79
CA VAL A 33 -1.02 5.37 -1.20
C VAL A 33 0.18 5.80 -2.02
N GLU A 34 1.32 5.89 -1.35
CA GLU A 34 2.62 6.18 -1.96
C GLU A 34 3.58 5.01 -1.78
N TRP A 35 4.52 4.91 -2.72
CA TRP A 35 5.58 3.92 -2.75
C TRP A 35 6.91 4.62 -2.51
N HIS A 36 7.63 4.16 -1.49
CA HIS A 36 8.90 4.70 -1.04
C HIS A 36 9.98 3.62 -1.13
N VAL A 37 11.24 4.01 -1.34
CA VAL A 37 12.38 3.09 -1.28
C VAL A 37 13.20 3.43 -0.05
N GLU A 38 13.30 2.50 0.89
CA GLU A 38 14.03 2.66 2.15
C GLU A 38 14.83 1.38 2.42
N ASP A 39 16.15 1.52 2.63
CA ASP A 39 17.06 0.41 2.94
C ASP A 39 16.92 -0.80 2.00
N GLY A 40 16.76 -0.55 0.69
CA GLY A 40 16.60 -1.59 -0.33
C GLY A 40 15.23 -2.27 -0.38
N HIS A 41 14.27 -1.81 0.42
CA HIS A 41 12.89 -2.30 0.45
C HIS A 41 11.94 -1.27 -0.12
N VAL A 42 10.88 -1.75 -0.78
CA VAL A 42 9.76 -0.90 -1.19
C VAL A 42 8.73 -0.85 -0.07
N ILE A 43 8.45 0.35 0.43
CA ILE A 43 7.51 0.62 1.52
C ILE A 43 6.27 1.30 0.95
N VAL A 44 5.08 0.85 1.36
CA VAL A 44 3.81 1.48 1.02
C VAL A 44 3.28 2.29 2.21
N ARG A 45 2.86 3.54 1.97
CA ARG A 45 2.30 4.44 2.99
C ARG A 45 0.94 4.97 2.56
N LYS A 46 0.00 5.14 3.50
CA LYS A 46 -1.22 5.92 3.26
C LYS A 46 -0.84 7.39 3.11
N VAL A 47 -1.38 8.05 2.10
CA VAL A 47 -1.29 9.51 1.97
C VAL A 47 -2.29 10.11 2.94
N VAL A 48 -1.80 10.96 3.83
CA VAL A 48 -2.67 11.84 4.62
C VAL A 48 -2.75 13.14 3.85
N PRO A 49 -3.93 13.56 3.37
CA PRO A 49 -4.05 14.86 2.72
C PRO A 49 -3.61 15.94 3.71
N SER A 50 -2.58 16.69 3.33
CA SER A 50 -2.23 17.95 4.00
C SER A 50 -3.38 18.92 3.81
N ALA A 51 -3.63 19.78 4.80
CA ALA A 51 -4.76 20.73 4.81
C ALA A 51 -4.72 21.80 3.69
N ASP A 52 -3.76 21.69 2.77
CA ASP A 52 -3.42 22.66 1.74
C ASP A 52 -3.70 22.15 0.31
N ASP A 53 -4.30 20.96 0.13
CA ASP A 53 -4.67 20.36 -1.17
C ASP A 53 -6.19 20.42 -1.44
#